data_AF-A0A2K4ZH50-F1
#
_entry.id   AF-A0A2K4ZH50-F1
#
_cell.length_a   1.000
_cell.length_b   1.000
_cell.length_c   1.000
_cell.angle_alpha   90.00
_cell.angle_beta   90.00
_cell.angle_gamma   90.00
#
_symmetry.space_group_name_H-M   'P 1'
#
loop_
_entity.id
_entity.type
_entity.pdbx_description
1 polymer ?
#
loop_
_entity_poly.entity_id
_entity_poly.type
_entity_poly.pdbx_seq_one_letter_code
_entity_poly.pdbx_strand_id
1 'polypeptide(L)'
;MVKRESRTRVGTNKRKTRRNYFNYTVLLLVLTALVAGAFLLPQIIFRIQDDIVCGNVVLGQRESMDVEMMSTAYEKSLASRMANFAGGLAEKETYYMTAQELEITDEVSDYVYSDAGIYQNIAATFIEGGLLPYNIWEEDYAVSHWKQYVIYSDDYAAGVNFILWYIEMKDDNGSVLKILADAEDGTIYGLKMENGQEIWMDRYGDYLRRYLMYDSMLTELWTYFMVYYEALSAERINDFYVLMEMLGDMDINEYLERKEELATITDGSDMLWLYDLEPETAGYQVEEKNQITFYLPYGDTCLEVGIHVEEPEVQYDYNYIYPDLTVGIRQIYEMIPEFA
;
A
#
# COMPACT_ATOMS: atom_id res chain seq x y z
N MET A 1 -109.67 -5.50 9.22
CA MET A 1 -108.87 -4.34 9.66
C MET A 1 -107.68 -4.87 10.46
N VAL A 2 -106.49 -4.32 10.23
CA VAL A 2 -105.27 -4.42 11.06
C VAL A 2 -104.42 -5.72 11.03
N LYS A 3 -103.25 -5.49 10.43
CA LYS A 3 -101.89 -6.07 10.52
C LYS A 3 -101.48 -6.89 11.78
N ARG A 4 -100.78 -7.99 11.45
CA ARG A 4 -99.38 -8.37 11.78
C ARG A 4 -98.89 -8.28 13.23
N GLU A 5 -98.43 -9.43 13.72
CA GLU A 5 -97.21 -9.61 14.53
C GLU A 5 -96.46 -10.85 13.99
N SER A 6 -95.20 -10.72 13.58
CA SER A 6 -93.95 -10.72 14.38
C SER A 6 -93.55 -12.17 14.74
N ARG A 7 -92.45 -12.71 14.20
CA ARG A 7 -91.07 -12.81 14.74
C ARG A 7 -90.55 -14.17 14.23
N THR A 8 -89.30 -14.56 14.02
CA THR A 8 -87.93 -14.01 14.16
C THR A 8 -87.01 -15.11 13.62
N ARG A 9 -85.91 -14.79 12.92
CA ARG A 9 -84.69 -15.60 13.00
C ARG A 9 -83.43 -14.73 12.95
N VAL A 10 -82.56 -15.08 13.88
CA VAL A 10 -81.26 -14.52 14.25
C VAL A 10 -80.25 -14.66 13.10
N GLY A 11 -79.55 -13.57 12.78
CA GLY A 11 -78.35 -13.56 11.93
C GLY A 11 -77.14 -13.16 12.77
N THR A 12 -76.17 -14.06 12.86
CA THR A 12 -75.02 -14.05 13.77
C THR A 12 -73.95 -12.99 13.46
N ASN A 13 -73.64 -12.21 14.49
CA ASN A 13 -72.39 -11.50 14.74
C ASN A 13 -71.16 -12.42 14.56
N LYS A 14 -70.18 -12.05 13.70
CA LYS A 14 -68.79 -12.55 13.80
C LYS A 14 -67.72 -11.77 13.01
N ARG A 15 -67.97 -10.53 12.56
CA ARG A 15 -67.00 -9.77 11.72
C ARG A 15 -66.45 -8.46 12.31
N LYS A 16 -66.97 -7.94 13.43
CA LYS A 16 -66.56 -6.64 13.98
C LYS A 16 -65.51 -6.68 15.10
N THR A 17 -65.30 -7.81 15.78
CA THR A 17 -64.37 -7.88 16.92
C THR A 17 -62.89 -7.98 16.52
N ARG A 18 -62.55 -8.68 15.43
CA ARG A 18 -61.15 -8.86 15.00
C ARG A 18 -60.46 -7.57 14.54
N ARG A 19 -61.22 -6.62 14.00
CA ARG A 19 -60.71 -5.33 13.49
C ARG A 19 -60.37 -4.35 14.61
N ASN A 20 -61.09 -4.40 15.74
CA ASN A 20 -60.77 -3.58 16.91
C ASN A 20 -59.53 -4.08 17.64
N TYR A 21 -59.38 -5.39 17.85
CA TYR A 21 -58.14 -5.91 18.43
C TYR A 21 -56.92 -5.58 17.59
N PHE A 22 -57.00 -5.74 16.26
CA PHE A 22 -55.91 -5.37 15.34
C PHE A 22 -55.57 -3.88 15.43
N ASN A 23 -56.57 -3.00 15.51
CA ASN A 23 -56.32 -1.57 15.69
C ASN A 23 -55.66 -1.25 17.04
N TYR A 24 -56.04 -1.93 18.13
CA TYR A 24 -55.39 -1.75 19.43
C TYR A 24 -53.96 -2.32 19.46
N THR A 25 -53.67 -3.46 18.81
CA THR A 25 -52.30 -3.96 18.69
C THR A 25 -51.43 -3.08 17.81
N VAL A 26 -51.96 -2.55 16.70
CA VAL A 26 -51.25 -1.59 15.86
C VAL A 26 -50.97 -0.30 16.64
N LEU A 27 -51.94 0.20 17.40
CA LEU A 27 -51.78 1.42 18.19
C LEU A 27 -50.76 1.22 19.32
N LEU A 28 -50.76 0.05 19.97
CA LEU A 28 -49.76 -0.30 20.98
C LEU A 28 -48.37 -0.47 20.36
N LEU A 29 -48.24 -1.08 19.18
CA LEU A 29 -46.98 -1.17 18.43
C LEU A 29 -46.43 0.20 18.04
N VAL A 30 -47.30 1.10 17.55
CA VAL A 30 -46.91 2.48 17.22
C VAL A 30 -46.45 3.20 18.48
N LEU A 31 -47.15 3.04 19.61
CA LEU A 31 -46.76 3.67 20.88
C LEU A 31 -45.43 3.12 21.40
N THR A 32 -45.21 1.80 21.32
CA THR A 32 -43.95 1.18 21.70
C THR A 32 -42.80 1.61 20.79
N ALA A 33 -43.02 1.70 19.47
CA ALA A 33 -42.03 2.18 18.52
C ALA A 33 -41.70 3.67 18.75
N LEU A 34 -42.68 4.49 19.13
CA LEU A 34 -42.50 5.91 19.41
C LEU A 34 -41.73 6.12 20.72
N VAL A 35 -42.03 5.32 21.75
CA VAL A 35 -41.26 5.31 23.01
C VAL A 35 -39.84 4.79 22.77
N ALA A 36 -39.67 3.67 22.08
CA ALA A 36 -38.35 3.12 21.74
C ALA A 36 -37.54 4.11 20.90
N GLY A 37 -38.15 4.75 19.89
CA GLY A 37 -37.54 5.82 19.10
C GLY A 37 -37.12 7.01 19.96
N ALA A 38 -37.96 7.46 20.90
CA ALA A 38 -37.63 8.57 21.80
C ALA A 38 -36.44 8.27 22.73
N PHE A 39 -36.20 7.00 23.08
CA PHE A 39 -35.04 6.61 23.90
C PHE A 39 -33.80 6.25 23.06
N LEU A 40 -33.97 5.64 21.88
CA LEU A 40 -32.87 5.14 21.07
C LEU A 40 -32.35 6.16 20.05
N LEU A 41 -33.21 7.01 19.49
CA LEU A 41 -32.79 8.04 18.51
C LEU A 41 -31.81 9.04 19.11
N PRO A 42 -31.99 9.56 20.35
CA PRO A 42 -30.97 10.41 20.95
C PRO A 42 -29.63 9.70 21.09
N GLN A 43 -29.60 8.43 21.50
CA GLN A 43 -28.35 7.67 21.65
C GLN A 43 -27.63 7.43 20.31
N ILE A 44 -28.38 7.16 19.24
CA ILE A 44 -27.81 6.97 17.90
C ILE A 44 -27.29 8.30 17.35
N ILE A 45 -28.05 9.39 17.50
CA ILE A 45 -27.64 10.72 17.05
C ILE A 45 -26.43 11.21 17.84
N PHE A 46 -26.40 11.01 19.17
CA PHE A 46 -25.24 11.35 19.99
C PHE A 46 -24.02 10.50 19.67
N ARG A 47 -24.17 9.20 19.36
CA ARG A 47 -23.02 8.40 18.87
C ARG A 47 -22.48 8.87 17.54
N ILE A 48 -23.35 9.17 16.57
CA ILE A 48 -22.92 9.68 15.26
C ILE A 48 -22.29 11.07 15.40
N GLN A 49 -22.85 11.92 16.26
CA GLN A 49 -22.29 13.24 16.53
C GLN A 49 -20.99 13.15 17.32
N ASP A 50 -20.87 12.27 18.31
CA ASP A 50 -19.63 12.06 19.06
C ASP A 50 -18.56 11.41 18.16
N ASP A 51 -18.89 10.50 17.25
CA ASP A 51 -17.92 9.95 16.28
C ASP A 51 -17.45 11.02 15.29
N ILE A 52 -18.35 11.88 14.81
CA ILE A 52 -17.99 13.00 13.91
C ILE A 52 -17.23 14.10 14.66
N VAL A 53 -17.62 14.41 15.90
CA VAL A 53 -16.99 15.46 16.71
C VAL A 53 -15.65 14.99 17.27
N CYS A 54 -15.54 13.77 17.79
CA CYS A 54 -14.26 13.17 18.13
C CYS A 54 -13.40 13.00 16.87
N GLY A 55 -13.97 12.55 15.74
CA GLY A 55 -13.27 12.50 14.47
C GLY A 55 -12.73 13.87 14.04
N ASN A 56 -13.54 14.93 14.13
CA ASN A 56 -13.15 16.30 13.77
C ASN A 56 -12.21 16.96 14.78
N VAL A 57 -12.33 16.67 16.09
CA VAL A 57 -11.42 17.16 17.13
C VAL A 57 -10.07 16.46 17.02
N VAL A 58 -10.08 15.16 16.74
CA VAL A 58 -8.89 14.37 16.46
C VAL A 58 -8.23 14.85 15.16
N LEU A 59 -8.99 15.07 14.07
CA LEU A 59 -8.46 15.65 12.83
C LEU A 59 -7.90 17.07 13.02
N GLY A 60 -8.60 17.94 13.76
CA GLY A 60 -8.13 19.30 14.05
C GLY A 60 -6.94 19.38 14.99
N GLN A 61 -6.72 18.38 15.87
CA GLN A 61 -5.48 18.23 16.65
C GLN A 61 -4.34 17.59 15.83
N ARG A 62 -4.67 16.79 14.80
CA ARG A 62 -3.71 16.11 13.92
C ARG A 62 -3.14 17.03 12.83
N GLU A 63 -3.90 18.02 12.37
CA GLU A 63 -3.41 19.09 11.48
C GLU A 63 -2.43 20.05 12.19
N SER A 64 -2.39 20.08 13.54
CA SER A 64 -1.56 21.00 14.32
C SER A 64 -0.36 20.35 15.01
N MET A 65 0.01 19.12 14.63
CA MET A 65 1.10 18.40 15.27
C MET A 65 2.44 18.85 14.65
N ASP A 66 3.30 19.44 15.48
CA ASP A 66 4.57 20.05 15.06
C ASP A 66 5.57 18.96 14.66
N VAL A 67 5.77 18.80 13.35
CA VAL A 67 6.61 17.75 12.73
C VAL A 67 8.05 17.80 13.25
N GLU A 68 8.52 18.99 13.63
CA GLU A 68 9.87 19.22 14.16
C GLU A 68 10.09 18.56 15.52
N MET A 69 9.04 18.39 16.34
CA MET A 69 9.13 17.67 17.62
C MET A 69 9.19 16.14 17.44
N MET A 70 8.67 15.64 16.32
CA MET A 70 8.55 14.20 16.05
C MET A 70 9.80 13.56 15.44
N SER A 71 10.67 14.34 14.79
CA SER A 71 11.95 13.86 14.25
C SER A 71 12.89 13.29 15.32
N THR A 72 12.79 13.77 16.57
CA THR A 72 13.64 13.31 17.67
C THR A 72 13.37 11.87 18.11
N ALA A 73 12.20 11.32 17.78
CA ALA A 73 11.80 9.95 18.07
C ALA A 73 11.86 9.04 16.83
N TYR A 74 12.41 9.52 15.71
CA TYR A 74 12.44 8.77 14.46
C TYR A 74 13.49 7.66 14.49
N GLU A 75 13.08 6.44 14.13
CA GLU A 75 14.00 5.31 13.97
C GLU A 75 14.86 5.51 12.72
N LYS A 76 16.19 5.47 12.92
CA LYS A 76 17.18 5.78 11.88
C LYS A 76 17.67 4.54 11.15
N SER A 77 17.54 3.36 11.75
CA SER A 77 17.85 2.10 11.08
C SER A 77 16.67 1.72 10.18
N LEU A 78 16.91 1.64 8.87
CA LEU A 78 15.91 1.17 7.91
C LEU A 78 15.40 -0.22 8.30
N ALA A 79 16.29 -1.19 8.56
CA ALA A 79 15.91 -2.52 9.03
C ALA A 79 14.98 -2.47 10.27
N SER A 80 15.32 -1.67 11.28
CA SER A 80 14.52 -1.57 12.51
C SER A 80 13.18 -0.90 12.26
N ARG A 81 13.14 0.15 11.44
CA ARG A 81 11.93 0.88 11.07
C ARG A 81 10.96 -0.02 10.32
N MET A 82 11.44 -0.77 9.33
CA MET A 82 10.66 -1.72 8.55
C MET A 82 10.16 -2.88 9.40
N ALA A 83 11.01 -3.44 10.27
CA ALA A 83 10.63 -4.52 11.18
C ALA A 83 9.58 -4.07 12.22
N ASN A 84 9.73 -2.88 12.81
CA ASN A 84 8.76 -2.32 13.74
C ASN A 84 7.41 -2.09 13.06
N PHE A 85 7.41 -1.55 11.83
CA PHE A 85 6.19 -1.34 11.07
C PHE A 85 5.48 -2.66 10.72
N ALA A 86 6.23 -3.65 10.24
CA ALA A 86 5.72 -5.00 9.96
C ALA A 86 5.12 -5.67 11.23
N GLY A 87 5.82 -5.54 12.35
CA GLY A 87 5.37 -5.99 13.67
C GLY A 87 4.05 -5.36 14.08
N GLY A 88 3.96 -4.03 14.04
CA GLY A 88 2.72 -3.32 14.41
C GLY A 88 1.55 -3.66 13.49
N LEU A 89 1.78 -3.84 12.18
CA LEU A 89 0.74 -4.31 11.26
C LEU A 89 0.24 -5.72 11.63
N ALA A 90 1.13 -6.64 11.98
CA ALA A 90 0.76 -7.99 12.41
C ALA A 90 -0.02 -8.00 13.74
N GLU A 91 0.30 -7.07 14.64
CA GLU A 91 -0.43 -6.83 15.90
C GLU A 91 -1.76 -6.07 15.71
N LYS A 92 -2.07 -5.67 14.46
CA LYS A 92 -3.26 -4.89 14.08
C LYS A 92 -3.29 -3.50 14.71
N GLU A 93 -2.11 -2.91 14.91
CA GLU A 93 -2.00 -1.50 15.24
C GLU A 93 -2.65 -0.65 14.14
N THR A 94 -3.19 0.49 14.54
CA THR A 94 -3.80 1.43 13.59
C THR A 94 -2.81 2.54 13.30
N TYR A 95 -2.42 2.66 12.04
CA TYR A 95 -1.57 3.75 11.57
C TYR A 95 -2.40 4.91 11.03
N TYR A 96 -1.93 6.12 11.32
CA TYR A 96 -2.49 7.36 10.80
C TYR A 96 -1.46 8.11 10.00
N MET A 97 -1.95 8.97 9.10
CA MET A 97 -1.14 9.83 8.27
C MET A 97 -1.56 11.29 8.48
N THR A 98 -0.58 12.18 8.56
CA THR A 98 -0.78 13.62 8.39
C THR A 98 0.08 14.12 7.23
N ALA A 99 -0.31 15.24 6.64
CA ALA A 99 0.31 15.79 5.45
C ALA A 99 0.50 17.30 5.58
N GLN A 100 1.63 17.79 5.06
CA GLN A 100 1.93 19.21 4.96
C GLN A 100 2.41 19.52 3.54
N GLU A 101 1.80 20.51 2.90
CA GLU A 101 2.31 21.04 1.64
C GLU A 101 3.58 21.85 1.90
N LEU A 102 4.60 21.65 1.09
CA LEU A 102 5.87 22.37 1.17
C LEU A 102 6.00 23.33 -0.02
N GLU A 103 6.72 24.42 0.19
CA GLU A 103 7.05 25.35 -0.89
C GLU A 103 8.12 24.73 -1.79
N ILE A 104 7.88 24.69 -3.10
CA ILE A 104 8.84 24.17 -4.07
C ILE A 104 10.03 25.13 -4.14
N THR A 105 11.21 24.61 -3.80
CA THR A 105 12.48 25.33 -3.81
C THR A 105 13.50 24.60 -4.70
N ASP A 106 14.65 25.22 -4.95
CA ASP A 106 15.75 24.55 -5.65
C ASP A 106 16.28 23.34 -4.86
N GLU A 107 16.09 23.30 -3.54
CA GLU A 107 16.52 22.20 -2.66
C GLU A 107 15.84 20.87 -3.00
N VAL A 108 14.53 20.86 -3.27
CA VAL A 108 13.84 19.63 -3.65
C VAL A 108 14.25 19.16 -5.04
N SER A 109 14.51 20.08 -5.98
CA SER A 109 15.04 19.73 -7.29
C SER A 109 16.46 19.15 -7.18
N ASP A 110 17.34 19.78 -6.40
CA ASP A 110 18.70 19.30 -6.13
C ASP A 110 18.69 17.92 -5.46
N TYR A 111 17.77 17.70 -4.50
CA TYR A 111 17.59 16.40 -3.86
C TYR A 111 17.17 15.33 -4.87
N VAL A 112 16.16 15.62 -5.68
CA VAL A 112 15.65 14.66 -6.67
C VAL A 112 16.76 14.23 -7.62
N TYR A 113 17.55 15.18 -8.14
CA TYR A 113 18.66 14.90 -9.05
C TYR A 113 19.98 14.63 -8.32
N SER A 114 19.92 13.94 -7.18
CA SER A 114 21.08 13.50 -6.41
C SER A 114 21.17 11.98 -6.30
N ASP A 115 22.30 11.48 -5.80
CA ASP A 115 22.51 10.07 -5.45
C ASP A 115 21.51 9.56 -4.39
N ALA A 116 20.92 10.45 -3.59
CA ALA A 116 19.88 10.15 -2.61
C ALA A 116 18.46 10.27 -3.19
N GLY A 117 18.31 10.66 -4.45
CA GLY A 117 17.04 10.80 -5.16
C GLY A 117 16.90 9.79 -6.30
N ILE A 118 16.61 10.27 -7.49
CA ILE A 118 16.28 9.45 -8.66
C ILE A 118 17.47 8.69 -9.26
N TYR A 119 18.70 8.96 -8.81
CA TYR A 119 19.89 8.20 -9.19
C TYR A 119 20.13 6.97 -8.31
N GLN A 120 19.26 6.71 -7.33
CA GLN A 120 19.31 5.45 -6.59
C GLN A 120 19.09 4.24 -7.50
N ASN A 121 19.71 3.12 -7.11
CA ASN A 121 19.65 1.86 -7.86
C ASN A 121 18.23 1.39 -8.15
N ILE A 122 17.25 1.68 -7.28
CA ILE A 122 15.86 1.23 -7.49
C ILE A 122 15.26 1.87 -8.74
N ALA A 123 15.49 3.16 -8.96
CA ALA A 123 15.06 3.84 -10.17
C ALA A 123 15.82 3.31 -11.40
N ALA A 124 17.13 3.10 -11.27
CA ALA A 124 17.95 2.53 -12.33
C ALA A 124 17.44 1.14 -12.78
N THR A 125 17.06 0.25 -11.85
CA THR A 125 16.48 -1.06 -12.18
C THR A 125 15.24 -0.95 -13.07
N PHE A 126 14.34 0.00 -12.79
CA PHE A 126 13.13 0.20 -13.60
C PHE A 126 13.39 0.92 -14.92
N ILE A 127 14.42 1.78 -14.98
CA ILE A 127 14.85 2.45 -16.22
C ILE A 127 15.55 1.46 -17.16
N GLU A 128 16.49 0.66 -16.66
CA GLU A 128 17.16 -0.40 -17.43
C GLU A 128 16.16 -1.46 -17.90
N GLY A 129 15.09 -1.66 -17.12
CA GLY A 129 13.94 -2.45 -17.55
C GLY A 129 13.08 -1.82 -18.66
N GLY A 130 13.18 -0.51 -18.91
CA GLY A 130 12.26 0.16 -19.82
C GLY A 130 10.81 0.24 -19.28
N LEU A 131 10.64 0.19 -17.96
CA LEU A 131 9.36 0.56 -17.31
C LEU A 131 9.35 2.04 -16.90
N LEU A 132 10.52 2.62 -16.66
CA LEU A 132 10.70 4.06 -16.51
C LEU A 132 11.49 4.63 -17.70
N PRO A 133 11.15 5.84 -18.16
CA PRO A 133 11.85 6.48 -19.25
C PRO A 133 13.23 7.00 -18.85
N TYR A 134 14.23 6.76 -19.71
CA TYR A 134 15.62 7.16 -19.47
C TYR A 134 15.80 8.68 -19.32
N ASN A 135 14.96 9.49 -19.98
CA ASN A 135 15.04 10.96 -19.92
C ASN A 135 14.61 11.55 -18.56
N ILE A 136 14.11 10.74 -17.62
CA ILE A 136 13.96 11.17 -16.21
C ILE A 136 15.29 11.69 -15.65
N TRP A 137 16.42 11.18 -16.12
CA TRP A 137 17.75 11.63 -15.69
C TRP A 137 18.27 12.87 -16.42
N GLU A 138 17.56 13.37 -17.44
CA GLU A 138 18.02 14.48 -18.30
C GLU A 138 17.53 15.86 -17.83
N GLU A 139 17.02 15.98 -16.59
CA GLU A 139 16.46 17.21 -16.01
C GLU A 139 15.21 17.77 -16.74
N ASP A 140 14.60 16.98 -17.64
CA ASP A 140 13.39 17.36 -18.38
C ASP A 140 12.11 17.41 -17.52
N TYR A 141 12.17 16.84 -16.31
CA TYR A 141 11.06 16.80 -15.37
C TYR A 141 11.18 17.91 -14.32
N ALA A 142 10.19 18.79 -14.26
CA ALA A 142 10.10 19.84 -13.27
C ALA A 142 9.26 19.40 -12.05
N VAL A 143 9.71 19.71 -10.84
CA VAL A 143 8.94 19.48 -9.62
C VAL A 143 7.67 20.34 -9.66
N SER A 144 6.53 19.67 -9.52
CA SER A 144 5.18 20.26 -9.59
C SER A 144 4.43 20.21 -8.26
N HIS A 145 4.72 19.23 -7.41
CA HIS A 145 4.23 19.15 -6.03
C HIS A 145 5.31 18.61 -5.10
N TRP A 146 5.33 19.14 -3.88
CA TRP A 146 6.17 18.63 -2.79
C TRP A 146 5.38 18.65 -1.49
N LYS A 147 5.24 17.48 -0.86
CA LYS A 147 4.55 17.33 0.42
C LYS A 147 5.39 16.52 1.37
N GLN A 148 5.23 16.80 2.66
CA GLN A 148 5.71 15.94 3.72
C GLN A 148 4.54 15.14 4.29
N TYR A 149 4.72 13.82 4.35
CA TYR A 149 3.82 12.90 5.02
C TYR A 149 4.47 12.37 6.28
N VAL A 150 3.68 12.23 7.34
CA VAL A 150 4.12 11.58 8.58
C VAL A 150 3.17 10.45 8.91
N ILE A 151 3.70 9.23 8.97
CA ILE A 151 2.98 8.02 9.35
C ILE A 151 3.36 7.66 10.79
N TYR A 152 2.36 7.49 11.65
CA TYR A 152 2.52 7.20 13.07
C TYR A 152 1.43 6.26 13.57
N SER A 153 1.75 5.43 14.56
CA SER A 153 0.77 4.53 15.20
C SER A 153 -0.09 5.26 16.24
N ASP A 154 -1.15 4.58 16.72
CA ASP A 154 -1.98 5.06 17.82
C ASP A 154 -1.26 5.07 19.17
N ASP A 155 -0.21 4.26 19.31
CA ASP A 155 0.73 4.33 20.43
C ASP A 155 1.73 5.49 20.23
N TYR A 156 1.36 6.67 20.72
CA TYR A 156 2.22 7.86 20.71
C TYR A 156 3.60 7.64 21.36
N ALA A 157 3.78 6.62 22.21
CA ALA A 157 5.09 6.29 22.79
C ALA A 157 5.98 5.49 21.82
N ALA A 158 5.41 4.81 20.83
CA ALA A 158 6.14 4.11 19.78
C ALA A 158 6.78 5.09 18.77
N GLY A 159 6.30 6.33 18.72
CA GLY A 159 6.91 7.41 17.94
C GLY A 159 6.38 7.49 16.50
N VAL A 160 7.20 8.03 15.60
CA VAL A 160 6.89 8.14 14.17
C VAL A 160 7.50 6.99 13.42
N ASN A 161 6.69 6.34 12.59
CA ASN A 161 7.14 5.22 11.76
C ASN A 161 7.82 5.71 10.50
N PHE A 162 7.25 6.69 9.80
CA PHE A 162 7.83 7.23 8.57
C PHE A 162 7.66 8.75 8.49
N ILE A 163 8.73 9.43 8.10
CA ILE A 163 8.69 10.82 7.64
C ILE A 163 9.05 10.78 6.16
N LEU A 164 8.09 11.10 5.31
CA LEU A 164 8.18 10.89 3.87
C LEU A 164 8.08 12.21 3.12
N TRP A 165 8.90 12.37 2.09
CA TRP A 165 8.66 13.32 1.02
C TRP A 165 7.88 12.64 -0.11
N TYR A 166 6.76 13.25 -0.45
CA TYR A 166 6.06 13.03 -1.71
C TYR A 166 6.51 14.11 -2.69
N ILE A 167 7.03 13.70 -3.83
CA ILE A 167 7.49 14.59 -4.88
C ILE A 167 6.82 14.17 -6.19
N GLU A 168 6.10 15.10 -6.81
CA GLU A 168 5.51 14.92 -8.14
C GLU A 168 6.26 15.76 -9.15
N MET A 169 6.76 15.13 -10.21
CA MET A 169 7.46 15.79 -11.29
C MET A 169 6.71 15.61 -12.60
N LYS A 170 6.77 16.63 -13.46
CA LYS A 170 6.13 16.63 -14.77
C LYS A 170 7.07 17.08 -15.85
N ASP A 171 7.00 16.42 -16.99
CA ASP A 171 7.63 16.93 -18.20
C ASP A 171 6.65 17.77 -19.05
N ASP A 172 7.17 18.37 -20.11
CA ASP A 172 6.41 19.19 -21.04
C ASP A 172 5.36 18.40 -21.86
N ASN A 173 5.49 17.07 -21.93
CA ASN A 173 4.59 16.19 -22.68
C ASN A 173 3.45 15.64 -21.80
N GLY A 174 3.47 15.91 -20.50
CA GLY A 174 2.45 15.52 -19.54
C GLY A 174 2.71 14.19 -18.84
N SER A 175 3.87 13.56 -19.00
CA SER A 175 4.26 12.41 -18.19
C SER A 175 4.53 12.85 -16.75
N VAL A 176 4.10 12.04 -15.80
CA VAL A 176 4.16 12.34 -14.38
C VAL A 176 4.94 11.25 -13.66
N LEU A 177 6.01 11.64 -12.99
CA LEU A 177 6.75 10.78 -12.06
C LEU A 177 6.43 11.21 -10.63
N LYS A 178 6.01 10.25 -9.81
CA LYS A 178 5.77 10.43 -8.38
C LYS A 178 6.78 9.60 -7.60
N ILE A 179 7.42 10.23 -6.63
CA ILE A 179 8.43 9.62 -5.76
C ILE A 179 7.94 9.75 -4.32
N LEU A 180 7.98 8.64 -3.60
CA LEU A 180 7.76 8.59 -2.16
C LEU A 180 9.07 8.14 -1.51
N ALA A 181 9.76 9.07 -0.86
CA ALA A 181 11.07 8.83 -0.28
C ALA A 181 11.12 9.23 1.20
N ASP A 182 12.02 8.63 1.95
CA ASP A 182 12.34 9.01 3.32
C ASP A 182 12.92 10.42 3.35
N ALA A 183 12.38 11.29 4.19
CA ALA A 183 12.84 12.68 4.30
C ALA A 183 14.20 12.80 5.04
N GLU A 184 14.63 11.76 5.76
CA GLU A 184 15.87 11.78 6.56
C GLU A 184 17.03 11.08 5.85
N ASP A 185 16.78 9.92 5.24
CA ASP A 185 17.83 9.11 4.59
C ASP A 185 17.67 8.92 3.07
N GLY A 186 16.56 9.39 2.49
CA GLY A 186 16.28 9.32 1.06
C GLY A 186 15.77 7.96 0.57
N THR A 187 15.61 6.94 1.41
CA THR A 187 15.13 5.60 0.97
C THR A 187 13.81 5.73 0.20
N ILE A 188 13.74 5.19 -1.02
CA ILE A 188 12.53 5.24 -1.84
C ILE A 188 11.60 4.10 -1.45
N TYR A 189 10.43 4.44 -0.92
CA TYR A 189 9.37 3.49 -0.58
C TYR A 189 8.33 3.34 -1.70
N GLY A 190 8.32 4.26 -2.67
CA GLY A 190 7.40 4.18 -3.80
C GLY A 190 7.84 5.00 -5.01
N LEU A 191 7.65 4.44 -6.20
CA LEU A 191 7.74 5.10 -7.50
C LEU A 191 6.44 4.86 -8.25
N LYS A 192 5.90 5.91 -8.87
CA LYS A 192 4.74 5.81 -9.74
C LYS A 192 4.92 6.65 -10.99
N MET A 193 4.67 6.07 -12.15
CA MET A 193 4.70 6.72 -13.46
C MET A 193 3.28 6.73 -14.03
N GLU A 194 2.87 7.89 -14.53
CA GLU A 194 1.57 8.08 -15.19
C GLU A 194 1.77 8.82 -16.51
N ASN A 195 1.02 8.42 -17.54
CA ASN A 195 1.07 9.00 -18.88
C ASN A 195 2.49 8.98 -19.48
N GLY A 196 3.17 7.84 -19.39
CA GLY A 196 4.54 7.68 -19.91
C GLY A 196 4.70 8.13 -21.37
N GLN A 197 5.89 8.61 -21.73
CA GLN A 197 6.13 9.14 -23.09
C GLN A 197 6.14 8.05 -24.16
N GLU A 198 5.79 8.45 -25.39
CA GLU A 198 5.94 7.65 -26.60
C GLU A 198 7.41 7.66 -27.06
N ILE A 199 7.99 6.48 -27.21
CA ILE A 199 9.30 6.26 -27.81
C ILE A 199 9.19 5.40 -29.07
N TRP A 200 9.99 5.79 -30.07
CA TRP A 200 10.18 5.02 -31.29
C TRP A 200 11.11 3.86 -30.97
N MET A 201 10.54 2.67 -30.73
CA MET A 201 11.33 1.47 -30.51
C MET A 201 11.47 0.69 -31.82
N ASP A 202 12.65 0.13 -32.04
CA ASP A 202 12.78 -0.96 -32.99
C ASP A 202 12.04 -2.22 -32.44
N ARG A 203 12.00 -3.29 -33.23
CA ARG A 203 11.19 -4.51 -32.98
C ARG A 203 11.48 -5.23 -31.65
N TYR A 204 12.39 -4.73 -30.81
CA TYR A 204 12.92 -5.38 -29.63
C TYR A 204 12.48 -4.75 -28.29
N GLY A 205 11.76 -3.63 -28.26
CA GLY A 205 11.44 -2.84 -27.06
C GLY A 205 10.64 -3.45 -25.90
N ASP A 206 10.32 -4.74 -25.94
CA ASP A 206 9.41 -5.43 -25.00
C ASP A 206 10.18 -6.14 -23.87
N TYR A 207 11.31 -5.58 -23.43
CA TYR A 207 12.26 -6.31 -22.58
C TYR A 207 11.73 -6.51 -21.15
N LEU A 208 11.49 -5.51 -20.30
CA LEU A 208 11.10 -5.86 -18.92
C LEU A 208 9.67 -6.40 -18.76
N ARG A 209 8.73 -6.04 -19.64
CA ARG A 209 7.42 -6.70 -19.72
C ARG A 209 7.53 -8.19 -20.03
N ARG A 210 8.47 -8.61 -20.89
CA ARG A 210 8.82 -10.04 -21.05
C ARG A 210 9.70 -10.56 -19.92
N TYR A 211 10.54 -9.74 -19.29
CA TYR A 211 11.40 -10.16 -18.17
C TYR A 211 10.59 -10.50 -16.93
N LEU A 212 9.54 -9.74 -16.60
CA LEU A 212 8.60 -10.06 -15.52
C LEU A 212 7.82 -11.37 -15.76
N MET A 213 7.96 -12.00 -16.93
CA MET A 213 7.42 -13.34 -17.22
C MET A 213 8.44 -14.48 -17.01
N TYR A 214 9.68 -14.20 -16.63
CA TYR A 214 10.67 -15.24 -16.32
C TYR A 214 10.91 -15.33 -14.81
N ASP A 215 10.72 -16.53 -14.25
CA ASP A 215 10.85 -16.80 -12.81
C ASP A 215 12.22 -16.38 -12.24
N SER A 216 13.32 -16.51 -12.99
CA SER A 216 14.66 -16.10 -12.55
C SER A 216 14.77 -14.59 -12.30
N MET A 217 14.08 -13.78 -13.12
CA MET A 217 14.09 -12.32 -12.97
C MET A 217 13.25 -11.87 -11.78
N LEU A 218 12.17 -12.61 -11.48
CA LEU A 218 11.38 -12.37 -10.28
C LEU A 218 12.19 -12.71 -9.03
N THR A 219 12.97 -13.78 -9.05
CA THR A 219 13.90 -14.11 -7.96
C THR A 219 14.98 -13.03 -7.79
N GLU A 220 15.54 -12.52 -8.89
CA GLU A 220 16.53 -11.42 -8.85
C GLU A 220 15.93 -10.12 -8.27
N LEU A 221 14.72 -9.74 -8.70
CA LEU A 221 14.01 -8.57 -8.15
C LEU A 221 13.66 -8.76 -6.68
N TRP A 222 13.19 -9.94 -6.29
CA TRP A 222 12.95 -10.27 -4.89
C TRP A 222 14.22 -10.10 -4.06
N THR A 223 15.34 -10.63 -4.54
CA THR A 223 16.67 -10.53 -3.93
C THR A 223 17.12 -9.09 -3.79
N TYR A 224 16.93 -8.31 -4.85
CA TYR A 224 17.19 -6.88 -4.86
C TYR A 224 16.41 -6.18 -3.74
N PHE A 225 15.10 -6.42 -3.61
CA PHE A 225 14.28 -5.79 -2.57
C PHE A 225 14.66 -6.25 -1.16
N MET A 226 15.02 -7.52 -0.98
CA MET A 226 15.51 -8.06 0.29
C MET A 226 16.74 -7.30 0.80
N VAL A 227 17.65 -6.96 -0.11
CA VAL A 227 18.86 -6.20 0.19
C VAL A 227 18.55 -4.71 0.34
N TYR A 228 17.80 -4.13 -0.60
CA TYR A 228 17.51 -2.69 -0.63
C TYR A 228 16.74 -2.22 0.62
N TYR A 229 15.77 -2.99 1.10
CA TYR A 229 15.00 -2.67 2.30
C TYR A 229 15.55 -3.28 3.59
N GLU A 230 16.76 -3.86 3.56
CA GLU A 230 17.41 -4.50 4.71
C GLU A 230 16.55 -5.58 5.42
N ALA A 231 15.76 -6.34 4.65
CA ALA A 231 14.95 -7.45 5.17
C ALA A 231 15.79 -8.67 5.60
N LEU A 232 17.09 -8.68 5.26
CA LEU A 232 18.03 -9.70 5.69
C LEU A 232 18.75 -9.27 6.96
N SER A 233 18.66 -10.08 8.01
CA SER A 233 19.53 -9.91 9.18
C SER A 233 21.00 -10.07 8.78
N ALA A 234 21.90 -9.29 9.39
CA ALA A 234 23.35 -9.35 9.13
C ALA A 234 23.95 -10.76 9.34
N GLU A 235 23.33 -11.59 10.18
CA GLU A 235 23.76 -12.97 10.43
C GLU A 235 23.43 -13.91 9.25
N ARG A 236 22.38 -13.59 8.48
CA ARG A 236 21.83 -14.45 7.41
C ARG A 236 22.21 -14.00 6.00
N ILE A 237 22.83 -12.83 5.85
CA ILE A 237 23.16 -12.29 4.52
C ILE A 237 24.07 -13.24 3.70
N ASN A 238 25.01 -13.91 4.37
CA ASN A 238 25.90 -14.88 3.72
C ASN A 238 25.16 -16.15 3.28
N ASP A 239 24.26 -16.65 4.13
CA ASP A 239 23.42 -17.81 3.81
C ASP A 239 22.49 -17.50 2.64
N PHE A 240 21.99 -16.26 2.59
CA PHE A 240 21.15 -15.76 1.52
C PHE A 240 21.90 -15.68 0.20
N TYR A 241 23.12 -15.14 0.21
CA TYR A 241 23.97 -15.17 -0.98
C TYR A 241 24.16 -16.61 -1.45
N VAL A 242 24.53 -17.55 -0.58
CA VAL A 242 24.75 -18.96 -0.97
C VAL A 242 23.49 -19.58 -1.58
N LEU A 243 22.30 -19.28 -1.04
CA LEU A 243 21.03 -19.68 -1.65
C LEU A 243 20.90 -19.13 -3.09
N MET A 244 21.29 -17.89 -3.35
CA MET A 244 21.23 -17.31 -4.71
C MET A 244 22.20 -17.95 -5.70
N GLU A 245 23.41 -18.34 -5.29
CA GLU A 245 24.31 -19.14 -6.14
C GLU A 245 23.72 -20.53 -6.43
N MET A 246 23.07 -21.15 -5.44
CA MET A 246 22.42 -22.45 -5.62
C MET A 246 21.21 -22.39 -6.56
N LEU A 247 20.46 -21.27 -6.56
CA LEU A 247 19.35 -21.03 -7.49
C LEU A 247 19.84 -20.64 -8.90
N GLY A 248 21.14 -20.39 -9.07
CA GLY A 248 21.75 -20.07 -10.36
C GLY A 248 21.69 -18.59 -10.75
N ASP A 249 21.32 -17.73 -9.79
CA ASP A 249 21.06 -16.31 -10.02
C ASP A 249 22.25 -15.41 -9.60
N MET A 250 23.32 -15.95 -9.02
CA MET A 250 24.53 -15.17 -8.64
C MET A 250 25.83 -15.99 -8.75
N ASP A 251 26.92 -15.38 -9.25
CA ASP A 251 28.29 -15.93 -9.16
C ASP A 251 29.03 -15.29 -7.97
N ILE A 252 29.12 -16.02 -6.86
CA ILE A 252 29.58 -15.51 -5.55
C ILE A 252 31.10 -15.63 -5.38
N ASN A 253 31.82 -16.11 -6.39
CA ASN A 253 33.28 -16.23 -6.32
C ASN A 253 34.00 -14.88 -6.10
N GLU A 254 33.30 -13.76 -6.24
CA GLU A 254 33.79 -12.42 -5.92
C GLU A 254 33.56 -11.99 -4.44
N TYR A 255 32.64 -12.62 -3.69
CA TYR A 255 32.15 -12.07 -2.41
C TYR A 255 32.45 -12.87 -1.13
N LEU A 256 32.83 -14.17 -1.16
CA LEU A 256 32.98 -14.96 0.07
C LEU A 256 34.33 -15.69 0.24
N GLU A 257 35.14 -15.22 1.21
CA GLU A 257 36.17 -16.01 1.92
C GLU A 257 35.59 -16.61 3.23
N ARG A 258 34.58 -17.50 3.16
CA ARG A 258 34.24 -18.35 4.33
C ARG A 258 33.44 -19.59 3.93
N LYS A 259 34.16 -20.71 3.70
CA LYS A 259 33.62 -21.92 3.05
C LYS A 259 33.29 -23.11 3.98
N GLU A 260 33.45 -22.99 5.30
CA GLU A 260 33.48 -24.18 6.17
C GLU A 260 32.16 -24.58 6.85
N GLU A 261 31.16 -23.70 7.01
CA GLU A 261 29.88 -24.07 7.66
C GLU A 261 28.77 -24.53 6.69
N LEU A 262 28.87 -24.18 5.40
CA LEU A 262 27.80 -24.41 4.40
C LEU A 262 27.91 -25.76 3.66
N ALA A 263 28.99 -26.51 3.87
CA ALA A 263 29.29 -27.77 3.16
C ALA A 263 28.33 -28.94 3.47
N THR A 264 27.30 -28.73 4.30
CA THR A 264 26.33 -29.77 4.68
C THR A 264 24.94 -29.59 4.05
N ILE A 265 24.68 -28.47 3.36
CA ILE A 265 23.38 -28.20 2.72
C ILE A 265 23.54 -28.44 1.22
N THR A 266 22.79 -29.41 0.69
CA THR A 266 22.97 -29.91 -0.68
C THR A 266 21.85 -29.54 -1.65
N ASP A 267 20.78 -28.89 -1.15
CA ASP A 267 19.58 -28.54 -1.92
C ASP A 267 19.12 -27.12 -1.54
N GLY A 268 18.79 -26.28 -2.54
CA GLY A 268 18.31 -24.91 -2.32
C GLY A 268 16.93 -24.87 -1.65
N SER A 269 16.12 -25.93 -1.80
CA SER A 269 14.84 -26.06 -1.12
C SER A 269 14.97 -26.18 0.40
N ASP A 270 16.05 -26.80 0.91
CA ASP A 270 16.34 -26.89 2.35
C ASP A 270 16.72 -25.51 2.94
N MET A 271 17.32 -24.63 2.12
CA MET A 271 17.67 -23.26 2.50
C MET A 271 16.45 -22.33 2.52
N LEU A 272 15.47 -22.53 1.64
CA LEU A 272 14.23 -21.72 1.61
C LEU A 272 13.44 -21.81 2.93
N TRP A 273 13.43 -22.98 3.59
CA TRP A 273 12.84 -23.14 4.92
C TRP A 273 13.51 -22.28 6.00
N LEU A 274 14.80 -21.93 5.88
CA LEU A 274 15.46 -21.04 6.84
C LEU A 274 14.88 -19.61 6.79
N TYR A 275 14.25 -19.26 5.67
CA TYR A 275 13.59 -17.98 5.43
C TYR A 275 12.06 -18.07 5.50
N ASP A 276 11.51 -19.21 5.95
CA ASP A 276 10.07 -19.51 5.94
C ASP A 276 9.42 -19.35 4.55
N LEU A 277 10.17 -19.67 3.49
CA LEU A 277 9.71 -19.55 2.11
C LEU A 277 9.27 -20.91 1.57
N GLU A 278 8.13 -20.94 0.86
CA GLU A 278 7.69 -22.13 0.14
C GLU A 278 8.51 -22.31 -1.16
N PRO A 279 9.01 -23.52 -1.47
CA PRO A 279 9.82 -23.80 -2.66
C PRO A 279 9.14 -23.48 -4.01
N GLU A 280 7.82 -23.40 -4.03
CA GLU A 280 7.03 -23.20 -5.26
C GLU A 280 6.82 -21.71 -5.59
N THR A 281 7.10 -20.81 -4.65
CA THR A 281 6.97 -19.34 -4.78
C THR A 281 8.08 -18.69 -3.95
N ALA A 282 9.28 -18.57 -4.52
CA ALA A 282 10.42 -17.97 -3.82
C ALA A 282 10.15 -16.48 -3.51
N GLY A 283 9.49 -16.19 -2.39
CA GLY A 283 9.28 -14.84 -1.88
C GLY A 283 8.42 -13.92 -2.75
N TYR A 284 7.69 -14.42 -3.75
CA TYR A 284 6.78 -13.61 -4.56
C TYR A 284 5.54 -14.37 -5.03
N GLN A 285 4.49 -13.64 -5.36
CA GLN A 285 3.26 -14.13 -5.95
C GLN A 285 2.89 -13.29 -7.17
N VAL A 286 2.59 -13.94 -8.29
CA VAL A 286 2.00 -13.30 -9.46
C VAL A 286 0.47 -13.37 -9.31
N GLU A 287 -0.17 -12.23 -9.04
CA GLU A 287 -1.63 -12.16 -8.84
C GLU A 287 -2.36 -12.14 -10.19
N GLU A 288 -1.91 -11.26 -11.09
CA GLU A 288 -2.38 -11.11 -12.46
C GLU A 288 -1.19 -10.90 -13.40
N LYS A 289 -1.40 -10.91 -14.72
CA LYS A 289 -0.31 -10.79 -15.71
C LYS A 289 0.57 -9.55 -15.51
N ASN A 290 0.03 -8.50 -14.90
CA ASN A 290 0.72 -7.23 -14.73
C ASN A 290 0.76 -6.77 -13.26
N GLN A 291 0.53 -7.70 -12.32
CA GLN A 291 0.61 -7.42 -10.89
C GLN A 291 1.37 -8.53 -10.17
N ILE A 292 2.47 -8.13 -9.53
CA ILE A 292 3.38 -9.03 -8.81
C ILE A 292 3.56 -8.47 -7.40
N THR A 293 3.51 -9.36 -6.42
CA THR A 293 3.70 -9.03 -5.01
C THR A 293 4.91 -9.81 -4.51
N PHE A 294 5.91 -9.10 -3.98
CA PHE A 294 7.09 -9.68 -3.35
C PHE A 294 6.97 -9.58 -1.83
N TYR A 295 7.26 -10.65 -1.11
CA TYR A 295 7.17 -10.73 0.33
C TYR A 295 8.56 -10.56 0.96
N LEU A 296 8.70 -9.54 1.79
CA LEU A 296 9.91 -9.22 2.52
C LEU A 296 9.72 -9.61 3.99
N PRO A 297 10.39 -10.67 4.49
CA PRO A 297 10.26 -11.10 5.87
C PRO A 297 11.04 -10.20 6.84
N TYR A 298 10.42 -9.92 7.98
CA TYR A 298 11.00 -9.24 9.15
C TYR A 298 10.64 -10.06 10.40
N GLY A 299 11.47 -11.06 10.69
CA GLY A 299 11.15 -12.06 11.72
C GLY A 299 9.93 -12.90 11.33
N ASP A 300 8.93 -12.96 12.20
CA ASP A 300 7.69 -13.72 11.98
C ASP A 300 6.62 -12.94 11.17
N THR A 301 6.98 -11.77 10.63
CA THR A 301 6.08 -10.85 9.90
C THR A 301 6.63 -10.53 8.51
N CYS A 302 5.82 -9.94 7.63
CA CYS A 302 6.27 -9.55 6.30
C CYS A 302 5.68 -8.21 5.85
N LEU A 303 6.43 -7.53 4.97
CA LEU A 303 5.94 -6.41 4.16
C LEU A 303 5.85 -6.84 2.69
N GLU A 304 5.03 -6.14 1.93
CA GLU A 304 4.80 -6.44 0.52
C GLU A 304 5.41 -5.35 -0.36
N VAL A 305 6.27 -5.72 -1.31
CA VAL A 305 6.59 -4.85 -2.44
C VAL A 305 5.66 -5.21 -3.58
N GLY A 306 4.81 -4.28 -3.97
CA GLY A 306 3.95 -4.43 -5.14
C GLY A 306 4.66 -3.89 -6.39
N ILE A 307 4.52 -4.58 -7.52
CA ILE A 307 4.75 -4.04 -8.85
C ILE A 307 3.45 -4.17 -9.63
N HIS A 308 2.90 -3.03 -10.06
CA HIS A 308 1.74 -2.95 -10.93
C HIS A 308 2.10 -2.20 -12.21
N VAL A 309 1.82 -2.81 -13.35
CA VAL A 309 2.06 -2.24 -14.67
C VAL A 309 0.72 -2.20 -15.41
N GLU A 310 0.20 -1.01 -15.73
CA GLU A 310 -1.00 -0.95 -16.57
C GLU A 310 -0.65 -1.33 -18.01
N GLU A 311 -1.52 -2.09 -18.67
CA GLU A 311 -1.30 -2.45 -20.07
C GLU A 311 -1.41 -1.21 -20.94
N PRO A 312 -0.34 -0.81 -21.67
CA PRO A 312 -0.48 0.25 -22.65
C PRO A 312 -1.45 -0.26 -23.73
N GLU A 313 -2.37 0.61 -24.17
CA GLU A 313 -3.15 0.33 -25.38
C GLU A 313 -2.16 0.01 -26.51
N VAL A 314 -2.15 -1.23 -26.98
CA VAL A 314 -1.26 -1.66 -28.05
C VAL A 314 -1.56 -0.82 -29.29
N GLN A 315 -0.77 0.21 -29.54
CA GLN A 315 -0.85 0.98 -30.78
C GLN A 315 -0.09 0.21 -31.86
N TYR A 316 -0.81 -0.08 -32.94
CA TYR A 316 -0.24 -0.72 -34.12
C TYR A 316 0.77 0.23 -34.78
N ASP A 317 1.98 -0.31 -35.05
CA ASP A 317 3.18 0.30 -35.67
C ASP A 317 4.17 1.00 -34.72
N TYR A 318 5.27 0.29 -34.39
CA TYR A 318 6.61 0.76 -33.90
C TYR A 318 6.69 1.86 -32.83
N ASN A 319 5.57 2.20 -32.22
CA ASN A 319 5.44 3.23 -31.20
C ASN A 319 5.19 2.53 -29.88
N TYR A 320 6.16 2.64 -28.98
CA TYR A 320 6.07 2.09 -27.63
C TYR A 320 5.80 3.25 -26.68
N ILE A 321 4.79 3.11 -25.84
CA ILE A 321 4.49 4.08 -24.78
C ILE A 321 4.93 3.42 -23.49
N TYR A 322 5.73 4.12 -22.66
CA TYR A 322 6.06 3.62 -21.33
C TYR A 322 4.78 3.38 -20.56
N PRO A 323 4.62 2.19 -19.93
CA PRO A 323 3.39 1.87 -19.21
C PRO A 323 3.26 2.74 -17.97
N ASP A 324 2.03 2.91 -17.51
CA ASP A 324 1.82 3.40 -16.15
C ASP A 324 2.32 2.32 -15.18
N LEU A 325 3.14 2.74 -14.23
CA LEU A 325 3.85 1.87 -13.29
C LEU A 325 3.53 2.33 -11.88
N THR A 326 3.30 1.39 -10.97
CA THR A 326 3.41 1.63 -9.53
C THR A 326 4.30 0.55 -8.94
N VAL A 327 5.33 0.94 -8.19
CA VAL A 327 6.19 0.03 -7.45
C VAL A 327 6.57 0.58 -6.10
N GLY A 328 6.62 -0.27 -5.08
CA GLY A 328 7.07 0.13 -3.75
C GLY A 328 6.49 -0.75 -2.64
N ILE A 329 6.70 -0.34 -1.39
CA ILE A 329 6.12 -1.01 -0.22
C ILE A 329 4.63 -0.68 -0.17
N ARG A 330 3.80 -1.68 -0.47
CA ARG A 330 2.35 -1.57 -0.63
C ARG A 330 1.68 -0.94 0.58
N GLN A 331 2.01 -1.44 1.76
CA GLN A 331 1.44 -0.95 3.01
C GLN A 331 1.81 0.50 3.34
N ILE A 332 2.84 1.07 2.70
CA ILE A 332 3.23 2.48 2.86
C ILE A 332 2.58 3.32 1.76
N TYR A 333 2.77 2.97 0.48
CA TYR A 333 2.27 3.82 -0.61
C TYR A 333 0.74 3.85 -0.68
N GLU A 334 0.02 2.78 -0.29
CA GLU A 334 -1.45 2.78 -0.25
C GLU A 334 -2.02 3.70 0.84
N MET A 335 -1.19 4.13 1.80
CA MET A 335 -1.58 5.16 2.77
C MET A 335 -1.55 6.57 2.15
N ILE A 336 -0.81 6.76 1.05
CA ILE A 336 -0.62 8.06 0.39
C ILE A 336 -1.68 8.25 -0.70
N PRO A 337 -2.56 9.27 -0.59
CA PRO A 337 -3.69 9.44 -1.51
C PRO A 337 -3.31 9.57 -2.99
N GLU A 338 -2.13 10.11 -3.30
CA GLU A 338 -1.66 10.30 -4.67
C GLU A 338 -1.11 9.01 -5.32
N PHE A 339 -0.85 7.97 -4.50
CA PHE A 339 -0.38 6.66 -4.92
C PHE A 339 -1.50 5.61 -5.00
N ALA A 340 -2.50 5.69 -4.10
CA ALA A 340 -3.61 4.76 -3.95
C ALA A 340 -4.62 4.72 -5.11
#